data_AF-A0A537GNV2-F1
#
_entry.id   AF-A0A537GNV2-F1
#
_cell.length_a   1.000
_cell.length_b   1.000
_cell.length_c   1.000
_cell.angle_alpha   90.00
_cell.angle_beta   90.00
_cell.angle_gamma   90.00
#
_symmetry.space_group_name_H-M   'P 1'
#
loop_
_entity.id
_entity.type
_entity.pdbx_description
1 polymer ?
#
loop_
_entity_poly.entity_id
_entity_poly.type
_entity_poly.pdbx_seq_one_letter_code
_entity_poly.pdbx_strand_id
1 'polypeptide(L)'
;MVMELGGKNPDIVFADADLQRAVKAVKDGIFTNAGQMCWAGSRAFIHESIYDGFVKDLVAKTSAMKIGPGREETTEMGPLVSKSRQETVLGYVKDGVSEGAKLLYGGKRPSDPGSTREAFSNRRSSLTSRAR
;
A
#
# COMPACT_ATOMS: atom_id res chain seq x y z
N MET A 1 -15.72 30.84 3.62
CA MET A 1 -15.79 29.46 4.16
C MET A 1 -14.72 28.63 3.45
N VAL A 2 -14.00 27.76 4.17
CA VAL A 2 -12.94 26.89 3.62
C VAL A 2 -13.34 25.43 3.86
N MET A 3 -13.23 24.56 2.85
CA MET A 3 -13.62 23.14 2.90
C MET A 3 -12.56 22.25 2.23
N GLU A 4 -12.19 21.15 2.90
CA GLU A 4 -11.25 20.13 2.40
C GLU A 4 -11.97 18.77 2.32
N LEU A 5 -12.30 18.32 1.11
CA LEU A 5 -13.27 17.23 0.87
C LEU A 5 -12.63 15.89 0.46
N GLY A 6 -11.34 15.72 0.77
CA GLY A 6 -10.55 14.53 0.45
C GLY A 6 -9.81 14.64 -0.89
N GLY A 7 -9.21 13.53 -1.32
CA GLY A 7 -8.40 13.47 -2.52
C GLY A 7 -8.14 12.05 -3.00
N LYS A 8 -7.81 11.92 -4.29
CA LYS A 8 -7.32 10.68 -4.89
C LYS A 8 -5.94 10.96 -5.51
N ASN A 9 -5.00 11.32 -4.65
CA ASN A 9 -3.78 12.00 -5.08
C ASN A 9 -2.87 11.07 -5.89
N PRO A 10 -2.30 11.57 -7.00
CA PRO A 10 -1.33 10.83 -7.80
C PRO A 10 0.11 11.07 -7.32
N ASP A 11 0.89 10.00 -7.22
CA ASP A 11 2.35 10.04 -7.23
C ASP A 11 2.82 9.69 -8.65
N ILE A 12 3.70 10.50 -9.25
CA ILE A 12 4.20 10.29 -10.61
C ILE A 12 5.72 10.15 -10.55
N VAL A 13 6.24 9.01 -11.00
CA VAL A 13 7.67 8.68 -10.95
C VAL A 13 8.23 8.54 -12.37
N PHE A 14 9.09 9.49 -12.75
CA PHE A 14 9.76 9.51 -14.05
C PHE A 14 10.96 8.56 -14.10
N ALA A 15 11.43 8.26 -15.32
CA ALA A 15 12.51 7.32 -15.58
C ALA A 15 13.85 7.70 -14.94
N ASP A 16 14.08 9.00 -14.73
CA ASP A 16 15.31 9.59 -14.19
C ASP A 16 15.25 9.81 -12.67
N ALA A 17 14.15 9.42 -12.02
CA ALA A 17 14.04 9.50 -10.58
C ALA A 17 15.04 8.55 -9.89
N ASP A 18 15.57 8.98 -8.74
CA ASP A 18 16.28 8.08 -7.82
C ASP A 18 15.29 7.00 -7.36
N LEU A 19 15.48 5.77 -7.86
CA LEU A 19 14.56 4.67 -7.64
C LEU A 19 14.36 4.35 -6.16
N GLN A 20 15.43 4.36 -5.36
CA GLN A 20 15.35 3.99 -3.95
C GLN A 20 14.60 5.03 -3.14
N ARG A 21 14.84 6.31 -3.43
CA ARG A 21 14.11 7.43 -2.81
C ARG A 21 12.65 7.46 -3.26
N ALA A 22 12.39 7.24 -4.55
CA ALA A 22 11.04 7.23 -5.08
C ALA A 22 10.19 6.11 -4.47
N VAL A 23 10.71 4.88 -4.39
CA VAL A 23 10.00 3.76 -3.74
C VAL A 23 9.73 4.07 -2.27
N LYS A 24 10.70 4.65 -1.55
CA LYS A 24 10.51 5.05 -0.15
C LYS A 24 9.41 6.11 -0.02
N ALA A 25 9.45 7.15 -0.85
CA ALA A 25 8.49 8.24 -0.84
C ALA A 25 7.06 7.74 -1.11
N VAL A 26 6.87 6.88 -2.13
CA VAL A 26 5.55 6.30 -2.44
C VAL A 26 5.08 5.38 -1.32
N LYS A 27 5.95 4.52 -0.78
CA LYS A 27 5.61 3.67 0.40
C LYS A 27 5.13 4.53 1.56
N ASP A 28 5.92 5.53 1.96
CA ASP A 28 5.61 6.36 3.11
C ASP A 28 4.36 7.22 2.84
N GLY A 29 4.22 7.74 1.63
CA GLY A 29 3.09 8.57 1.20
C GLY A 29 1.74 7.86 1.23
N ILE A 30 1.70 6.53 1.04
CA ILE A 30 0.45 5.76 1.10
C ILE A 30 0.23 5.04 2.43
N PHE A 31 1.28 4.58 3.12
CA PHE A 31 1.12 3.75 4.32
C PHE A 31 1.23 4.53 5.65
N THR A 32 1.69 5.78 5.65
CA THR A 32 1.67 6.62 6.86
C THR A 32 0.25 6.74 7.41
N ASN A 33 0.11 6.61 8.73
CA ASN A 33 -1.20 6.58 9.42
C ASN A 33 -2.18 5.53 8.85
N ALA A 34 -1.66 4.39 8.37
CA ALA A 34 -2.42 3.35 7.68
C ALA A 34 -3.22 3.90 6.47
N GLY A 35 -2.68 4.92 5.79
CA GLY A 35 -3.30 5.56 4.63
C GLY A 35 -4.49 6.47 4.95
N GLN A 36 -4.75 6.75 6.23
CA GLN A 36 -5.84 7.63 6.68
C GLN A 36 -5.41 9.10 6.65
N MET A 37 -4.93 9.55 5.48
CA MET A 37 -4.44 10.91 5.25
C MET A 37 -5.13 11.50 4.00
N CYS A 38 -5.62 12.74 4.07
CA CYS A 38 -6.30 13.39 2.94
C CYS A 38 -5.38 13.59 1.72
N TRP A 39 -4.07 13.68 1.95
CA TRP A 39 -3.05 13.84 0.93
C TRP A 39 -2.37 12.52 0.52
N ALA A 40 -2.81 11.35 1.01
CA ALA A 40 -2.18 10.07 0.71
C ALA A 40 -2.05 9.82 -0.81
N GLY A 41 -0.88 9.30 -1.23
CA GLY A 41 -0.51 8.96 -2.61
C GLY A 41 -1.24 7.72 -3.12
N SER A 42 -2.57 7.79 -3.24
CA SER A 42 -3.44 6.63 -3.47
C SER A 42 -3.41 6.05 -4.89
N ARG A 43 -2.67 6.68 -5.81
CA ARG A 43 -2.42 6.21 -7.18
C ARG A 43 -0.97 6.50 -7.51
N ALA A 44 -0.20 5.50 -7.94
CA ALA A 44 1.18 5.69 -8.38
C ALA A 44 1.29 5.41 -9.88
N PHE A 45 1.77 6.39 -10.65
CA PHE A 45 2.06 6.28 -12.08
C PHE A 45 3.58 6.20 -12.24
N ILE A 46 4.05 5.05 -12.72
CA ILE A 46 5.48 4.75 -12.81
C ILE A 46 5.86 4.66 -14.29
N HIS A 47 6.92 5.35 -14.67
CA HIS A 47 7.45 5.26 -16.03
C HIS A 47 7.79 3.81 -16.40
N GLU A 48 7.43 3.40 -17.61
CA GLU A 48 7.49 1.99 -18.04
C GLU A 48 8.88 1.36 -17.89
N SER A 49 9.95 2.12 -18.17
CA SER A 49 11.33 1.64 -18.12
C SER A 49 11.83 1.26 -16.73
N ILE A 50 11.19 1.77 -15.67
CA ILE A 50 11.55 1.50 -14.27
C ILE A 50 10.47 0.71 -13.51
N TYR A 51 9.33 0.44 -14.16
CA TYR A 51 8.13 -0.14 -13.53
C TYR A 51 8.43 -1.44 -12.77
N ASP A 52 9.06 -2.42 -13.43
CA ASP A 52 9.28 -3.74 -12.84
C ASP A 52 10.21 -3.68 -11.61
N GLY A 53 11.28 -2.88 -11.71
CA GLY A 53 12.21 -2.66 -10.59
C GLY A 53 11.54 -1.93 -9.42
N PHE A 54 10.79 -0.88 -9.73
CA PHE A 54 10.04 -0.10 -8.75
C PHE A 54 9.03 -0.96 -7.99
N VAL A 55 8.19 -1.72 -8.73
CA VAL A 55 7.13 -2.54 -8.14
C VAL A 55 7.72 -3.66 -7.28
N LYS A 56 8.81 -4.30 -7.75
CA LYS A 56 9.51 -5.33 -6.97
C LYS A 56 10.00 -4.78 -5.63
N ASP A 57 10.67 -3.64 -5.65
CA ASP A 57 11.21 -3.01 -4.45
C ASP A 57 10.11 -2.49 -3.51
N LEU A 58 9.03 -1.92 -4.07
CA LEU A 58 7.88 -1.47 -3.30
C LEU A 58 7.21 -2.64 -2.57
N VAL A 59 6.96 -3.76 -3.25
CA VAL A 59 6.40 -4.97 -2.64
C VAL A 59 7.33 -5.50 -1.55
N ALA A 60 8.65 -5.57 -1.82
CA ALA A 60 9.62 -6.04 -0.83
C ALA A 60 9.59 -5.18 0.44
N LYS A 61 9.68 -3.85 0.31
CA LYS A 61 9.64 -2.91 1.44
C LYS A 61 8.30 -2.92 2.18
N THR A 62 7.19 -3.01 1.45
CA THR A 62 5.85 -3.12 2.05
C THR A 62 5.75 -4.42 2.84
N SER A 63 6.35 -5.50 2.34
CA SER A 63 6.27 -6.81 3.00
C SER A 63 7.10 -6.97 4.26
N ALA A 64 8.12 -6.12 4.41
CA ALA A 64 8.94 -6.06 5.60
C ALA A 64 8.34 -5.15 6.70
N MET A 65 7.26 -4.41 6.40
CA MET A 65 6.68 -3.46 7.36
C MET A 65 6.18 -4.15 8.62
N LYS A 66 6.64 -3.67 9.77
CA LYS A 66 6.12 -4.13 11.07
C LYS A 66 4.80 -3.46 11.40
N ILE A 67 3.71 -4.17 11.20
CA ILE A 67 2.37 -3.68 11.59
C ILE A 67 2.15 -4.01 13.07
N GLY A 68 1.43 -3.18 13.81
CA GLY A 68 1.27 -3.32 15.27
C GLY A 68 0.41 -2.32 16.00
N PRO A 69 0.26 -2.51 17.32
CA PRO A 69 -0.38 -1.52 18.17
C PRO A 69 0.42 -0.21 18.08
N GLY A 70 -0.26 0.93 17.90
CA GLY A 70 0.41 2.24 17.75
C GLY A 70 1.19 2.72 18.97
N ARG A 71 1.11 2.01 20.10
CA ARG A 71 1.88 2.27 21.33
C ARG A 71 3.24 1.58 21.36
N GLU A 72 3.51 0.66 20.43
CA GLU A 72 4.77 -0.05 20.36
C GLU A 72 5.76 0.75 19.49
N GLU A 73 6.91 1.14 20.01
CA GLU A 73 7.92 1.95 19.28
C GLU A 73 8.43 1.29 18.00
N THR A 74 8.32 -0.03 17.94
CA THR A 74 8.77 -0.83 16.79
C THR A 74 7.72 -0.97 15.70
N THR A 75 6.51 -0.41 15.88
CA THR A 75 5.44 -0.46 14.89
C THR A 75 5.63 0.62 13.84
N GLU A 76 5.70 0.20 12.57
CA GLU A 76 5.73 1.10 11.42
C GLU A 76 4.32 1.48 10.93
N MET A 77 3.33 0.60 11.10
CA MET A 77 1.94 0.88 10.70
C MET A 77 0.92 0.34 11.71
N GLY A 78 0.06 1.23 12.18
CA GLY A 78 -1.04 0.94 13.10
C GLY A 78 -2.27 0.32 12.44
N PRO A 79 -3.31 0.00 13.22
CA PRO A 79 -4.60 -0.41 12.67
C PRO A 79 -5.35 0.77 12.03
N LEU A 80 -6.38 0.46 11.24
CA LEU A 80 -7.39 1.43 10.86
C LEU A 80 -8.23 1.85 12.07
N VAL A 81 -8.79 3.06 12.03
CA VAL A 81 -9.50 3.68 13.16
C VAL A 81 -10.73 2.90 13.63
N SER A 82 -11.40 2.16 12.75
CA SER A 82 -12.61 1.41 13.09
C SER A 82 -12.80 0.16 12.23
N LYS A 83 -13.60 -0.77 12.74
CA LYS A 83 -14.00 -1.98 12.03
C LYS A 83 -14.74 -1.67 10.72
N SER A 84 -15.65 -0.68 10.74
CA SER A 84 -16.38 -0.26 9.54
C SER A 84 -15.42 0.24 8.45
N ARG A 85 -14.39 1.03 8.81
CA ARG A 85 -13.37 1.46 7.83
C ARG A 85 -12.56 0.29 7.29
N GLN A 86 -12.23 -0.68 8.14
CA GLN A 86 -11.56 -1.92 7.70
C GLN A 86 -12.42 -2.71 6.71
N GLU A 87 -13.73 -2.88 6.99
CA GLU A 87 -14.67 -3.55 6.10
C GLU A 87 -14.79 -2.82 4.75
N THR A 88 -14.86 -1.49 4.74
CA THR A 88 -14.84 -0.69 3.50
C THR A 88 -13.57 -0.92 2.69
N VAL A 89 -12.39 -0.89 3.32
CA VAL A 89 -11.10 -1.11 2.63
C VAL A 89 -11.04 -2.52 2.04
N LEU A 90 -11.48 -3.55 2.78
CA LEU A 90 -11.55 -4.92 2.28
C LEU A 90 -12.54 -5.06 1.11
N GLY A 91 -13.63 -4.29 1.12
CA GLY A 91 -14.55 -4.14 0.00
C GLY A 91 -13.84 -3.64 -1.26
N TYR A 92 -13.10 -2.52 -1.16
CA TYR A 92 -12.35 -1.98 -2.30
C TYR A 92 -11.29 -2.93 -2.84
N VAL A 93 -10.64 -3.73 -1.98
CA VAL A 93 -9.70 -4.76 -2.44
C VAL A 93 -10.44 -5.82 -3.27
N LYS A 94 -11.60 -6.29 -2.78
CA LYS A 94 -12.43 -7.26 -3.50
C LYS A 94 -12.89 -6.71 -4.85
N ASP A 95 -13.39 -5.49 -4.87
CA ASP A 95 -13.89 -4.84 -6.08
C ASP A 95 -12.78 -4.71 -7.11
N GLY A 96 -11.60 -4.19 -6.71
CA GLY A 96 -10.46 -4.06 -7.61
C GLY A 96 -10.00 -5.40 -8.20
N VAL A 97 -9.95 -6.47 -7.40
CA VAL A 97 -9.62 -7.82 -7.93
C VAL A 97 -10.71 -8.31 -8.89
N SER A 98 -11.99 -8.07 -8.59
CA SER A 98 -13.10 -8.49 -9.46
C SER A 98 -13.15 -7.72 -10.79
N GLU A 99 -12.64 -6.49 -10.80
CA GLU A 99 -12.49 -5.63 -11.99
C GLU A 99 -11.21 -5.92 -12.79
N GLY A 100 -10.38 -6.87 -12.33
CA GLY A 100 -9.18 -7.33 -13.06
C GLY A 100 -7.86 -6.73 -12.58
N ALA A 101 -7.84 -5.97 -11.48
CA ALA A 101 -6.60 -5.50 -10.89
C ALA A 101 -5.79 -6.67 -10.31
N LYS A 102 -4.47 -6.60 -10.47
CA LYS A 102 -3.54 -7.60 -9.93
C LYS A 102 -3.17 -7.27 -8.48
N LEU A 103 -3.59 -8.11 -7.54
CA LEU A 103 -3.18 -8.00 -6.14
C LEU A 103 -1.76 -8.56 -5.95
N LEU A 104 -0.79 -7.67 -5.77
CA LEU A 104 0.62 -8.05 -5.63
C LEU A 104 1.00 -8.49 -4.21
N TYR A 105 0.39 -7.88 -3.19
CA TYR A 105 0.71 -8.17 -1.80
C TYR A 105 -0.50 -7.93 -0.88
N GLY A 106 -0.72 -8.87 0.03
CA GLY A 106 -1.82 -9.01 1.01
C GLY A 106 -3.24 -8.71 0.58
N GLY A 107 -3.81 -7.55 0.93
CA GLY A 107 -5.25 -7.29 0.72
C GLY A 107 -6.19 -8.12 1.60
N LYS A 108 -5.70 -8.56 2.77
CA LYS A 108 -6.48 -9.35 3.75
C LYS A 108 -6.25 -8.81 5.15
N ARG A 109 -7.19 -9.09 6.06
CA ARG A 109 -7.02 -8.85 7.49
C ARG A 109 -5.87 -9.73 8.02
N PRO A 110 -4.94 -9.17 8.83
CA PRO A 110 -3.94 -9.98 9.54
C PRO A 110 -4.60 -11.03 10.45
N SER A 111 -4.02 -12.22 10.53
CA SER A 111 -4.59 -13.41 11.17
C SER A 111 -4.56 -13.39 12.70
N ASP A 112 -3.66 -12.64 13.34
CA ASP A 112 -3.51 -12.62 14.79
C ASP A 112 -4.05 -11.31 15.41
N PRO A 113 -5.03 -11.37 16.35
CA PRO A 113 -5.61 -10.21 17.02
C PRO A 113 -4.67 -9.44 17.95
N GLY A 114 -3.61 -10.11 18.46
CA GLY A 114 -2.60 -9.54 19.37
C GLY A 114 -1.23 -9.38 18.71
N SER A 115 -0.96 -10.11 17.63
CA SER A 115 0.15 -9.87 16.72
C SER A 115 -0.36 -9.58 15.31
N THR A 116 -0.44 -8.32 15.00
CA THR A 116 -0.32 -7.75 13.65
C THR A 116 0.89 -8.22 12.81
N ARG A 117 1.66 -9.23 13.23
CA ARG A 117 2.95 -9.64 12.66
C ARG A 117 2.88 -10.46 11.37
N GLU A 118 1.69 -10.79 10.89
CA GLU A 118 1.53 -11.36 9.55
C GLU A 118 0.44 -10.61 8.79
N ALA A 119 0.73 -9.36 8.48
CA ALA A 119 0.01 -8.73 7.40
C ALA A 119 0.64 -9.21 6.08
N PHE A 120 -0.23 -9.56 5.14
CA PHE A 120 0.09 -9.73 3.73
C PHE A 120 0.93 -10.97 3.28
N SER A 121 0.99 -12.08 4.02
CA SER A 121 1.54 -13.34 3.47
C SER A 121 0.59 -13.97 2.45
N ASN A 122 0.97 -13.99 1.16
CA ASN A 122 0.61 -15.08 0.27
C ASN A 122 1.86 -15.58 -0.43
N ARG A 123 2.48 -16.62 0.13
CA ARG A 123 3.53 -17.39 -0.52
C ARG A 123 2.95 -18.12 -1.74
N ARG A 124 3.08 -17.51 -2.91
CA ARG A 124 3.27 -18.23 -4.18
C ARG A 124 3.88 -17.32 -5.24
N SER A 125 5.12 -17.65 -5.56
CA SER A 125 5.94 -17.14 -6.64
C SER A 125 5.30 -17.40 -8.01
N SER A 126 5.11 -16.35 -8.81
CA SER A 126 5.43 -16.33 -10.24
C SER A 126 5.21 -14.91 -10.78
N LEU A 127 6.32 -14.24 -11.12
CA LEU A 127 6.32 -13.13 -12.06
C LEU A 127 5.73 -13.63 -13.38
N THR A 128 4.71 -12.94 -13.88
CA THR A 128 4.53 -12.70 -15.32
C THR A 128 3.67 -11.44 -15.54
N SER A 129 3.99 -10.85 -16.67
CA SER A 129 3.76 -9.50 -17.18
C SER A 129 2.34 -9.19 -17.66
N ARG A 130 2.06 -7.88 -17.72
CA ARG A 130 1.02 -7.15 -18.48
C ARG A 130 -0.43 -7.33 -18.04
N ALA A 131 -1.01 -6.24 -17.56
CA ALA A 131 -2.29 -5.73 -18.05
C ALA A 131 -2.08 -4.24 -18.34
N ARG A 132 -2.53 -3.82 -19.52
CA ARG A 132 -2.39 -2.47 -20.06
C ARG A 132 -3.14 -1.44 -19.20
#